data_AF-M7WIY7-F1
#
_entry.id   AF-M7WIY7-F1
#
_cell.length_a   1.000
_cell.length_b   1.000
_cell.length_c   1.000
_cell.angle_alpha   90.00
_cell.angle_beta   90.00
_cell.angle_gamma   90.00
#
_symmetry.space_group_name_H-M   'P 1'
#
loop_
_entity.id
_entity.type
_entity.pdbx_description
1 polymer ?
#
loop_
_entity_poly.entity_id
_entity_poly.type
_entity_poly.pdbx_seq_one_letter_code
_entity_poly.pdbx_strand_id
1 'polypeptide(L)'
;MSNNPEDKIDYYPFDDLKVELLLDFYKDMNDLHDLCDDMVNLYKREECCTLGSERYSVLIEDEIFLIEDIASLACKFLEQHGSVIGAFRRCREKRENRKHEQCKPKKNN
;
A
#
# COMPACT_ATOMS: atom_id res chain seq x y z
N MET A 1 -25.43 4.05 -12.14
CA MET A 1 -24.53 4.76 -11.20
C MET A 1 -24.57 6.23 -11.57
N SER A 2 -24.96 7.10 -10.63
CA SER A 2 -24.98 8.54 -10.84
C SER A 2 -23.53 9.05 -10.93
N ASN A 3 -23.24 9.87 -11.95
CA ASN A 3 -21.93 10.48 -12.18
C ASN A 3 -21.84 11.88 -11.55
N ASN A 4 -22.71 12.21 -10.59
CA ASN A 4 -22.66 13.52 -9.94
C ASN A 4 -21.40 13.65 -9.06
N PRO A 5 -20.62 14.74 -9.17
CA PRO A 5 -19.47 15.00 -8.31
C PRO A 5 -19.83 15.06 -6.83
N GLU A 6 -21.04 15.54 -6.52
CA GLU A 6 -21.57 15.61 -5.15
C GLU A 6 -21.70 14.22 -4.51
N ASP A 7 -22.14 13.21 -5.29
CA ASP A 7 -22.18 11.82 -4.82
C ASP A 7 -20.76 11.30 -4.53
N LYS A 8 -19.73 11.80 -5.23
CA LYS A 8 -18.33 11.36 -5.06
C LYS A 8 -17.67 11.93 -3.80
N ILE A 9 -17.97 13.18 -3.47
CA ILE A 9 -17.42 13.87 -2.29
C ILE A 9 -17.80 13.13 -1.00
N ASP A 10 -19.02 12.61 -0.94
CA ASP A 10 -19.54 11.81 0.16
C ASP A 10 -18.77 10.50 0.46
N TYR A 11 -18.06 9.94 -0.54
CA TYR A 11 -17.29 8.70 -0.37
C TYR A 11 -15.86 8.92 0.14
N TYR A 12 -15.36 10.15 0.03
CA TYR A 12 -13.96 10.48 0.30
C TYR A 12 -13.85 11.71 1.21
N PRO A 13 -14.30 11.61 2.47
CA PRO A 13 -14.13 12.68 3.45
C PRO A 13 -12.65 12.76 3.84
N PHE A 14 -11.90 13.52 3.06
CA PHE A 14 -10.51 13.90 3.32
C PHE A 14 -10.42 15.25 4.03
N ASP A 15 -11.49 15.67 4.70
CA ASP A 15 -11.63 17.00 5.32
C ASP A 15 -10.47 17.34 6.27
N ASP A 16 -9.81 16.31 6.83
CA ASP A 16 -8.68 16.43 7.76
C ASP A 16 -7.30 16.13 7.13
N LEU A 17 -7.22 15.80 5.84
CA LEU A 17 -5.98 15.35 5.21
C LEU A 17 -5.25 16.49 4.48
N LYS A 18 -4.09 16.87 5.01
CA LYS A 18 -3.25 17.91 4.39
C LYS A 18 -2.55 17.38 3.14
N VAL A 19 -2.47 18.20 2.10
CA VAL A 19 -1.78 17.89 0.84
C VAL A 19 -0.29 17.57 1.07
N GLU A 20 0.35 18.24 2.01
CA GLU A 20 1.75 17.99 2.37
C GLU A 20 1.97 16.55 2.89
N LEU A 21 1.05 16.05 3.73
CA LEU A 21 1.11 14.67 4.23
C LEU A 21 0.94 13.64 3.11
N LEU A 22 0.12 13.95 2.10
CA LEU A 22 -0.01 13.13 0.91
C LEU A 22 1.27 13.12 0.07
N LEU A 23 1.90 14.29 -0.09
CA LEU A 23 3.15 14.40 -0.85
C LEU A 23 4.25 13.55 -0.23
N ASP A 24 4.42 13.65 1.08
CA ASP A 24 5.45 12.88 1.80
C ASP A 24 5.10 11.38 1.81
N PHE A 25 3.82 11.02 1.96
CA PHE A 25 3.36 9.64 1.80
C PHE A 25 3.72 9.05 0.43
N TYR A 26 3.53 9.80 -0.66
CA TYR A 26 3.84 9.30 -2.00
C TYR A 26 5.34 9.19 -2.27
N LYS A 27 6.16 10.06 -1.69
CA LYS A 27 7.62 9.93 -1.80
C LYS A 27 8.09 8.66 -1.12
N ASP A 28 7.70 8.45 0.13
CA ASP A 28 8.15 7.29 0.90
C ASP A 28 7.55 5.97 0.34
N MET A 29 6.38 6.03 -0.33
CA MET A 29 5.84 4.90 -1.11
C MET A 29 6.73 4.54 -2.30
N ASN A 30 7.33 5.52 -2.97
CA ASN A 30 8.24 5.25 -4.08
C ASN A 30 9.52 4.59 -3.56
N ASP A 31 10.04 5.05 -2.42
CA ASP A 31 11.22 4.41 -1.80
C ASP A 31 10.93 2.94 -1.45
N LEU A 32 9.73 2.64 -0.91
CA LEU A 32 9.31 1.26 -0.65
C LEU A 32 9.14 0.44 -1.93
N HIS A 33 8.60 1.07 -2.98
CA HIS A 33 8.45 0.44 -4.30
C HIS A 33 9.80 0.05 -4.88
N ASP A 34 10.80 0.94 -4.83
CA ASP A 34 12.13 0.69 -5.37
C ASP A 34 12.81 -0.49 -4.67
N LEU A 35 12.69 -0.59 -3.33
CA LEU A 35 13.20 -1.75 -2.59
C LEU A 35 12.47 -3.06 -2.97
N CYS A 36 11.16 -3.00 -3.20
CA CYS A 36 10.39 -4.17 -3.64
C CYS A 36 10.79 -4.63 -5.05
N ASP A 37 11.06 -3.67 -5.94
CA ASP A 37 11.54 -3.95 -7.30
C ASP A 37 12.94 -4.57 -7.27
N ASP A 38 13.83 -4.08 -6.42
CA ASP A 38 15.14 -4.69 -6.19
C ASP A 38 15.03 -6.12 -5.68
N MET A 39 14.07 -6.41 -4.79
CA MET A 39 13.81 -7.77 -4.30
C MET A 39 13.36 -8.70 -5.41
N VAL A 40 12.46 -8.24 -6.28
CA VAL A 40 12.03 -9.00 -7.46
C VAL A 40 13.21 -9.26 -8.41
N ASN A 41 14.13 -8.31 -8.54
CA ASN A 41 15.32 -8.47 -9.38
C ASN A 41 16.33 -9.47 -8.79
N LEU A 42 16.54 -9.46 -7.48
CA LEU A 42 17.38 -10.46 -6.79
C LEU A 42 16.81 -11.86 -6.96
N TYR A 43 15.51 -12.02 -6.72
CA TYR A 43 14.82 -13.30 -6.90
C TYR A 43 14.98 -13.87 -8.32
N LYS A 44 14.79 -13.04 -9.35
CA LYS A 44 15.00 -13.47 -10.76
C LYS A 44 16.45 -13.87 -11.05
N ARG A 45 17.43 -13.22 -10.40
CA ARG A 45 18.85 -13.57 -10.53
C ARG A 45 19.17 -14.87 -9.80
N GLU A 46 18.54 -15.10 -8.66
CA GLU A 46 18.62 -16.33 -7.87
C GLU A 46 18.12 -17.53 -8.69
N GLU A 47 16.94 -17.41 -9.31
CA GLU A 47 16.34 -18.46 -10.15
C GLU A 47 17.26 -18.92 -11.31
N CYS A 48 18.11 -18.03 -11.80
CA CYS A 48 19.06 -18.32 -12.88
C CYS A 48 20.44 -18.82 -12.38
N CYS A 49 20.65 -18.93 -11.06
CA CYS A 49 21.92 -19.35 -10.48
C CYS A 49 21.95 -20.85 -10.14
N THR A 50 23.13 -21.45 -10.27
CA THR A 50 23.35 -22.84 -9.85
C THR A 50 23.34 -22.92 -8.32
N LEU A 51 22.47 -23.78 -7.77
CA LEU A 51 22.39 -24.06 -6.34
C LEU A 51 23.76 -24.47 -5.77
N GLY A 52 24.09 -23.94 -4.60
CA GLY A 52 25.35 -24.23 -3.90
C GLY A 52 26.58 -23.55 -4.51
N SER A 53 26.42 -22.72 -5.53
CA SER A 53 27.50 -21.83 -5.97
C SER A 53 27.68 -20.66 -5.00
N GLU A 54 28.90 -20.14 -4.89
CA GLU A 54 29.19 -18.93 -4.12
C GLU A 54 28.29 -17.76 -4.53
N ARG A 55 28.04 -17.62 -5.84
CA ARG A 55 27.12 -16.61 -6.39
C ARG A 55 25.69 -16.77 -5.89
N TYR A 56 25.20 -18.00 -5.72
CA TYR A 56 23.89 -18.25 -5.14
C TYR A 56 23.84 -17.82 -3.67
N SER A 57 24.86 -18.19 -2.87
CA SER A 57 24.96 -17.77 -1.47
C SER A 57 24.96 -16.24 -1.31
N VAL A 58 25.72 -15.53 -2.14
CA VAL A 58 25.74 -14.05 -2.12
C VAL A 58 24.36 -13.46 -2.44
N LEU A 59 23.62 -14.04 -3.40
CA LEU A 59 22.26 -13.57 -3.72
C LEU A 59 21.30 -13.75 -2.54
N ILE A 60 21.38 -14.89 -1.85
CA ILE A 60 20.57 -15.14 -0.65
C ILE A 60 20.93 -14.17 0.48
N GLU A 61 22.22 -13.89 0.67
CA GLU A 61 22.67 -12.89 1.65
C GLU A 61 22.11 -11.50 1.31
N ASP A 62 22.23 -11.05 0.05
CA ASP A 62 21.69 -9.77 -0.43
C ASP A 62 20.17 -9.69 -0.21
N GLU A 63 19.43 -10.77 -0.48
CA GLU A 63 17.98 -10.85 -0.26
C GLU A 63 17.61 -10.71 1.23
N ILE A 64 18.37 -11.33 2.13
CA ILE A 64 18.13 -11.23 3.58
C ILE A 64 18.30 -9.78 4.04
N PHE A 65 19.38 -9.11 3.62
CA PHE A 65 19.59 -7.69 3.95
C PHE A 65 18.45 -6.82 3.41
N LEU A 66 18.03 -7.06 2.17
CA LEU A 66 16.95 -6.29 1.57
C LEU A 66 15.60 -6.52 2.27
N ILE A 67 15.31 -7.73 2.74
CA ILE A 67 14.11 -8.02 3.55
C ILE A 67 14.13 -7.20 4.84
N GLU A 68 15.27 -7.12 5.52
CA GLU A 68 15.41 -6.32 6.74
C GLU A 68 15.19 -4.83 6.47
N ASP A 69 15.74 -4.31 5.37
CA ASP A 69 15.56 -2.93 4.94
C ASP A 69 14.10 -2.62 4.60
N ILE A 70 13.42 -3.50 3.86
CA ILE A 70 11.99 -3.38 3.55
C ILE A 70 11.17 -3.37 4.84
N ALA A 71 11.43 -4.29 5.77
CA ALA A 71 10.72 -4.35 7.03
C ALA A 71 10.91 -3.08 7.88
N SER A 72 12.15 -2.59 7.95
CA SER A 72 12.51 -1.36 8.64
C SER A 72 11.80 -0.14 8.04
N LEU A 73 11.82 -0.01 6.71
CA LEU A 73 11.13 1.07 6.01
C LEU A 73 9.61 0.98 6.19
N ALA A 74 9.03 -0.21 6.05
CA ALA A 74 7.59 -0.42 6.22
C ALA A 74 7.13 -0.06 7.65
N CYS A 75 7.90 -0.39 8.68
CA CYS A 75 7.59 0.03 10.06
C CYS A 75 7.60 1.56 10.19
N LYS A 76 8.64 2.23 9.71
CA LYS A 76 8.72 3.71 9.72
C LYS A 76 7.56 4.34 8.95
N PHE A 77 7.22 3.76 7.80
CA PHE A 77 6.12 4.22 6.95
C PHE A 77 4.77 4.16 7.69
N LEU A 78 4.51 3.07 8.42
CA LEU A 78 3.30 2.93 9.24
C LEU A 78 3.24 3.95 10.37
N GLU A 79 4.37 4.25 11.01
CA GLU A 79 4.47 5.23 12.10
C GLU A 79 4.26 6.66 11.60
N GLN A 80 4.94 7.04 10.52
CA GLN A 80 4.94 8.39 9.97
C GLN A 80 3.64 8.73 9.24
N HIS A 81 3.08 7.77 8.50
CA HIS A 81 1.93 7.98 7.63
C HIS A 81 0.63 7.35 8.12
N GLY A 82 0.59 6.92 9.39
CA GLY A 82 -0.60 6.28 9.98
C GLY A 82 -1.89 7.11 9.84
N SER A 83 -1.78 8.45 9.84
CA SER A 83 -2.91 9.36 9.62
C SER A 83 -3.48 9.26 8.20
N VAL A 84 -2.60 9.27 7.18
CA VAL A 84 -2.94 9.09 5.76
C VAL A 84 -3.55 7.71 5.53
N ILE A 85 -2.89 6.66 6.01
CA ILE A 85 -3.37 5.27 5.91
C ILE A 85 -4.75 5.14 6.56
N GLY A 86 -4.92 5.70 7.76
CA GLY A 86 -6.19 5.71 8.48
C GLY A 86 -7.31 6.43 7.71
N ALA A 87 -7.00 7.58 7.10
CA ALA A 87 -7.96 8.32 6.28
C ALA A 87 -8.44 7.49 5.08
N PHE A 88 -7.52 6.88 4.33
CA PHE A 88 -7.87 6.02 3.19
C PHE A 88 -8.63 4.76 3.62
N ARG A 89 -8.28 4.14 4.77
CA ARG A 89 -9.04 3.01 5.33
C ARG A 89 -10.48 3.40 5.65
N ARG A 90 -10.70 4.52 6.35
CA ARG A 90 -12.05 5.02 6.66
C ARG A 90 -12.86 5.34 5.39
N CYS A 91 -12.22 5.91 4.37
CA CYS A 91 -12.87 6.16 3.08
C CYS A 91 -13.34 4.84 2.44
N ARG A 92 -12.48 3.81 2.46
CA ARG A 92 -12.84 2.47 1.96
C ARG A 92 -14.02 1.88 2.74
N GLU A 93 -13.97 1.90 4.07
CA GLU A 93 -15.04 1.38 4.94
C GLU A 93 -16.38 2.08 4.69
N LYS A 94 -16.40 3.42 4.62
CA LYS A 94 -17.62 4.19 4.32
C LYS A 94 -18.21 3.82 2.97
N ARG A 95 -17.36 3.69 1.94
CA ARG A 95 -17.79 3.30 0.60
C ARG A 95 -18.39 1.90 0.57
N GLU A 96 -17.76 0.92 1.23
CA GLU A 96 -18.29 -0.45 1.27
C GLU A 96 -19.57 -0.56 2.11
N ASN A 97 -19.66 0.13 3.25
CA ASN A 97 -20.88 0.17 4.07
C ASN A 97 -22.08 0.71 3.30
N ARG A 98 -21.91 1.80 2.53
CA ARG A 98 -22.98 2.35 1.69
C ARG A 98 -23.39 1.42 0.55
N LYS A 99 -22.45 0.70 -0.07
CA LYS A 99 -22.79 -0.34 -1.07
C LYS A 99 -23.67 -1.42 -0.44
N HIS A 100 -23.34 -1.87 0.76
CA HIS A 100 -24.15 -2.84 1.48
C HIS A 100 -25.55 -2.32 1.84
N GLU A 101 -25.67 -1.05 2.23
CA GLU A 101 -26.98 -0.42 2.50
C GLU A 101 -27.84 -0.29 1.24
N GLN A 102 -27.24 0.05 0.09
CA GLN A 102 -27.94 0.12 -1.19
C GLN A 102 -28.43 -1.25 -1.70
N CYS A 103 -27.76 -2.35 -1.30
CA CYS A 103 -28.16 -3.71 -1.64
C CYS A 103 -29.16 -4.35 -0.66
N LYS A 104 -29.56 -3.67 0.42
CA LYS A 104 -30.60 -4.20 1.32
C LYS A 104 -31.95 -4.22 0.60
N PRO A 105 -32.70 -5.33 0.64
CA PRO A 105 -34.04 -5.37 0.06
C PRO A 105 -34.91 -4.32 0.76
N LYS A 106 -35.58 -3.47 -0.02
CA LYS A 106 -36.57 -2.55 0.50
C LYS A 106 -37.65 -3.38 1.19
N LYS A 107 -37.83 -3.19 2.50
CA LYS A 107 -39.01 -3.72 3.20
C LYS A 107 -40.23 -3.02 2.59
N ASN A 108 -40.99 -3.73 1.76
CA ASN A 108 -42.34 -3.33 1.42
C ASN A 108 -43.18 -3.49 2.69
N ASN A 109 -43.65 -2.37 3.24
CA ASN A 109 -44.80 -2.33 4.13
C ASN A 109 -46.04 -2.03 3.30
#